data_AF-A0A6L3VSK1-F1
#
_entry.id   AF-A0A6L3VSK1-F1
#
_cell.length_a   1.000
_cell.length_b   1.000
_cell.length_c   1.000
_cell.angle_alpha   90.00
_cell.angle_beta   90.00
_cell.angle_gamma   90.00
#
_symmetry.space_group_name_H-M   'P 1'
#
loop_
_entity.id
_entity.type
_entity.pdbx_description
1 polymer ?
#
loop_
_entity_poly.entity_id
_entity_poly.type
_entity_poly.pdbx_seq_one_letter_code
_entity_poly.pdbx_strand_id
1 'polypeptide(L)'
;MTDDTSAASTSPEQPTGEATADASGQGGGATCAFPGCTNPPRPADPERRGARPKYCDVRDDQGRPAHTALTAFRERQRLERRAAGGAAQDGELGDLNRPVTMATARAAEIRRDIVTDMERFAARLDGMLSALRAAGDPEAAEAQIEAVQAEAAEQVSAARAELAREAQRRQAAETDAAEARTAAVEADERLTEAQQAADDRVSAARAEVERIRQEAEQQVAAAQADAEQARAEARDARNDAAAQITAARAEAEQQVTAIRAEADAQAARVRDEAAGQIAAAQQSADEKVTAVRADAEARIATAEQARTDAETAAAEQIERATNEAERARSEAEQTRGEAERRVTEAERRTTRAETAAEELRAELDRARADADRDREAARADLQAARDEAARIRQEAAQQVADARQAADRERDLAAERLTDQRERTARAEQLADQAAARADRAEARAQNLAEQLAARTVGDTPPDDDQDHDQGGRSKGRRKTQEG
;
A
#
# COMPACT_ATOMS: atom_id res chain seq x y z
N MET A 1 -18.80 3.93 -44.65
CA MET A 1 -19.76 5.02 -44.38
C MET A 1 -19.31 6.20 -45.21
N THR A 2 -20.27 6.96 -45.77
CA THR A 2 -20.09 7.92 -46.88
C THR A 2 -19.56 7.23 -48.15
N ASP A 3 -20.33 6.99 -49.23
CA ASP A 3 -21.33 7.83 -49.95
C ASP A 3 -20.61 8.96 -50.74
N ASP A 4 -20.94 9.33 -51.99
CA ASP A 4 -21.83 8.81 -53.05
C ASP A 4 -21.56 9.66 -54.35
N THR A 5 -22.41 9.57 -55.39
CA THR A 5 -22.81 10.67 -56.30
C THR A 5 -21.98 10.95 -57.59
N SER A 6 -22.42 10.29 -58.68
CA SER A 6 -23.02 10.88 -59.90
C SER A 6 -22.32 11.96 -60.78
N ALA A 7 -22.11 11.55 -62.04
CA ALA A 7 -22.72 12.11 -63.27
C ALA A 7 -22.24 13.44 -63.93
N ALA A 8 -22.87 13.74 -65.08
CA ALA A 8 -22.59 14.75 -66.12
C ALA A 8 -21.29 14.51 -66.93
N SER A 9 -21.26 14.36 -68.26
CA SER A 9 -21.96 14.99 -69.42
C SER A 9 -21.35 16.30 -69.90
N THR A 10 -21.32 16.44 -71.24
CA THR A 10 -21.32 17.68 -72.08
C THR A 10 -20.15 17.74 -73.08
N SER A 11 -20.47 17.59 -74.38
CA SER A 11 -19.63 18.04 -75.50
C SER A 11 -19.69 19.56 -75.63
N PRO A 12 -18.75 20.21 -76.34
CA PRO A 12 -19.17 20.69 -77.66
C PRO A 12 -18.11 20.71 -78.78
N GLU A 13 -18.64 20.70 -80.01
CA GLU A 13 -18.24 21.47 -81.20
C GLU A 13 -16.83 21.40 -81.82
N GLN A 14 -16.84 21.39 -83.16
CA GLN A 14 -15.72 21.73 -84.04
C GLN A 14 -15.65 23.26 -84.22
N PRO A 15 -14.60 23.77 -84.89
CA PRO A 15 -14.92 24.42 -86.16
C PRO A 15 -14.09 23.91 -87.36
N THR A 16 -14.52 24.34 -88.54
CA THR A 16 -14.00 23.98 -89.86
C THR A 16 -12.71 24.72 -90.24
N GLY A 17 -11.94 24.15 -91.16
CA GLY A 17 -10.82 24.81 -91.81
C GLY A 17 -10.51 24.16 -93.17
N GLU A 18 -10.75 24.88 -94.26
CA GLU A 18 -10.48 24.41 -95.63
C GLU A 18 -9.02 24.62 -96.02
N ALA A 19 -8.45 23.64 -96.73
CA ALA A 19 -7.28 23.80 -97.59
C ALA A 19 -7.38 22.83 -98.78
N THR A 20 -6.88 23.23 -99.94
CA THR A 20 -7.12 22.56 -101.23
C THR A 20 -5.85 21.96 -101.85
N ALA A 21 -6.00 21.32 -103.02
CA ALA A 21 -5.00 20.48 -103.74
C ALA A 21 -4.82 19.07 -103.14
N ASP A 22 -4.43 18.03 -103.90
CA ASP A 22 -3.81 18.05 -105.24
C ASP A 22 -4.37 16.98 -106.21
N ALA A 23 -4.15 17.17 -107.52
CA ALA A 23 -4.80 16.43 -108.61
C ALA A 23 -3.97 15.24 -109.14
N SER A 24 -4.25 14.04 -108.65
CA SER A 24 -3.58 12.79 -109.11
C SER A 24 -4.23 12.14 -110.34
N GLY A 25 -4.18 12.82 -111.48
CA GLY A 25 -4.70 12.30 -112.76
C GLY A 25 -3.83 11.21 -113.40
N GLN A 26 -4.19 9.93 -113.19
CA GLN A 26 -3.67 8.81 -113.97
C GLN A 26 -4.51 8.59 -115.26
N GLY A 27 -3.95 8.15 -116.39
CA GLY A 27 -2.54 7.80 -116.60
C GLY A 27 -2.18 7.30 -118.02
N GLY A 28 -3.15 7.02 -118.89
CA GLY A 28 -2.93 6.38 -120.19
C GLY A 28 -3.41 4.93 -120.21
N GLY A 29 -3.14 4.12 -121.25
CA GLY A 29 -2.29 4.42 -122.41
C GLY A 29 -2.98 5.19 -123.53
N ALA A 30 -2.58 6.45 -123.72
CA ALA A 30 -2.76 7.13 -125.00
C ALA A 30 -1.58 6.76 -125.92
N THR A 31 -1.85 6.31 -127.14
CA THR A 31 -0.83 6.06 -128.16
C THR A 31 -0.39 7.36 -128.85
N CYS A 32 0.72 7.32 -129.59
CA CYS A 32 1.23 8.46 -130.36
C CYS A 32 0.17 9.01 -131.35
N ALA A 33 -0.08 10.32 -131.32
CA ALA A 33 -1.10 11.00 -132.15
C ALA A 33 -0.73 11.14 -133.65
N PHE A 34 0.12 10.25 -134.17
CA PHE A 34 0.49 10.16 -135.59
C PHE A 34 -0.34 9.05 -136.26
N PRO A 35 -0.94 9.26 -137.44
CA PRO A 35 -1.79 8.27 -138.09
C PRO A 35 -1.12 6.89 -138.23
N GLY A 36 -1.75 5.85 -137.68
CA GLY A 36 -1.25 4.48 -137.74
C GLY A 36 -0.11 4.11 -136.77
N CYS A 37 0.33 5.02 -135.89
CA CYS A 37 1.38 4.71 -134.91
C CYS A 37 0.81 4.22 -133.57
N THR A 38 1.24 3.03 -133.13
CA THR A 38 0.84 2.43 -131.84
C THR A 38 1.84 2.65 -130.70
N ASN A 39 3.02 3.23 -130.98
CA ASN A 39 4.05 3.47 -129.95
C ASN A 39 3.58 4.47 -128.89
N PRO A 40 4.03 4.35 -127.62
CA PRO A 40 3.74 5.33 -126.58
C PRO A 40 4.38 6.69 -126.90
N PRO A 41 3.75 7.83 -126.55
CA PRO A 41 4.35 9.15 -126.64
C PRO A 41 5.65 9.28 -125.84
N ARG A 42 6.50 10.27 -126.18
CA ARG A 42 7.71 10.59 -125.41
C ARG A 42 7.34 10.85 -123.94
N PRO A 43 8.06 10.29 -122.95
CA PRO A 43 7.87 10.64 -121.55
C PRO A 43 8.04 12.16 -121.33
N ALA A 44 7.30 12.71 -120.38
CA ALA A 44 7.47 14.11 -120.00
C ALA A 44 8.81 14.29 -119.28
N ASP A 45 9.53 15.35 -119.67
CA ASP A 45 10.76 15.81 -119.02
C ASP A 45 10.42 16.37 -117.62
N PRO A 46 10.96 15.81 -116.52
CA PRO A 46 10.59 16.22 -115.17
C PRO A 46 11.01 17.66 -114.82
N GLU A 47 11.99 18.24 -115.53
CA GLU A 47 12.45 19.61 -115.28
C GLU A 47 11.59 20.66 -115.99
N ARG A 48 10.80 20.25 -117.01
CA ARG A 48 9.90 21.13 -117.76
C ARG A 48 8.44 21.01 -117.34
N ARG A 49 8.01 21.89 -116.41
CA ARG A 49 6.58 22.15 -116.17
C ARG A 49 5.88 22.59 -117.46
N GLY A 50 5.09 21.71 -118.05
CA GLY A 50 4.37 21.93 -119.31
C GLY A 50 3.48 20.75 -119.71
N ALA A 51 2.72 20.89 -120.80
CA ALA A 51 1.83 19.84 -121.28
C ALA A 51 2.61 18.62 -121.80
N ARG A 52 2.14 17.41 -121.48
CA ARG A 52 2.80 16.14 -121.88
C ARG A 52 2.92 16.02 -123.41
N PRO A 53 4.07 15.52 -123.95
CA PRO A 53 4.24 15.32 -125.40
C PRO A 53 3.17 14.40 -126.01
N LYS A 54 2.69 14.73 -127.22
CA LYS A 54 1.64 13.98 -127.94
C LYS A 54 2.17 12.98 -128.99
N TYR A 55 3.48 12.95 -129.21
CA TYR A 55 4.15 12.14 -130.25
C TYR A 55 5.31 11.35 -129.66
N CYS A 56 5.74 10.29 -130.35
CA CYS A 56 6.81 9.39 -129.95
C CYS A 56 8.12 9.64 -130.73
N ASP A 57 9.24 9.08 -130.22
CA ASP A 57 10.59 9.39 -130.70
C ASP A 57 11.10 8.51 -131.84
N VAL A 58 10.18 8.04 -132.69
CA VAL A 58 10.55 7.45 -133.98
C VAL A 58 11.27 8.50 -134.81
N ARG A 59 12.49 8.18 -135.24
CA ARG A 59 13.28 9.00 -136.17
C ARG A 59 13.15 8.48 -137.59
N ASP A 60 13.32 9.36 -138.58
CA ASP A 60 13.44 8.97 -139.98
C ASP A 60 14.83 8.39 -140.29
N ASP A 61 14.98 7.89 -141.51
CA ASP A 61 16.23 7.37 -142.09
C ASP A 61 17.37 8.42 -142.10
N GLN A 62 17.03 9.70 -141.92
CA GLN A 62 17.93 10.85 -141.88
C GLN A 62 18.10 11.38 -140.44
N GLY A 63 17.67 10.62 -139.43
CA GLY A 63 17.91 10.90 -138.00
C GLY A 63 17.04 12.00 -137.38
N ARG A 64 16.05 12.55 -138.09
CA ARG A 64 15.15 13.61 -137.60
C ARG A 64 13.89 13.01 -136.96
N PRO A 65 13.17 13.70 -136.06
CA PRO A 65 11.91 13.20 -135.51
C PRO A 65 10.85 13.02 -136.60
N ALA A 66 10.44 11.77 -136.86
CA ALA A 66 9.47 11.45 -137.92
C ALA A 66 8.04 11.82 -137.51
N HIS A 67 7.69 11.61 -136.23
CA HIS A 67 6.35 11.87 -135.71
C HIS A 67 6.28 13.24 -135.02
N THR A 68 5.72 14.22 -135.72
CA THR A 68 5.51 15.60 -135.25
C THR A 68 4.13 16.09 -135.66
N ALA A 69 3.68 17.24 -135.13
CA ALA A 69 2.41 17.83 -135.54
C ALA A 69 2.34 18.13 -137.05
N LEU A 70 3.44 18.62 -137.64
CA LEU A 70 3.52 18.98 -139.06
C LEU A 70 3.52 17.74 -139.97
N THR A 71 4.28 16.71 -139.62
CA THR A 71 4.29 15.45 -140.39
C THR A 71 2.97 14.70 -140.25
N ALA A 72 2.37 14.67 -139.06
CA ALA A 72 1.04 14.09 -138.84
C ALA A 72 -0.07 14.83 -139.62
N PHE A 73 0.01 16.16 -139.76
CA PHE A 73 -0.92 16.92 -140.59
C PHE A 73 -0.72 16.62 -142.08
N ARG A 74 0.53 16.63 -142.58
CA ARG A 74 0.84 16.30 -143.97
C ARG A 74 0.40 14.88 -144.33
N GLU A 75 0.56 13.91 -143.43
CA GLU A 75 0.14 12.54 -143.66
C GLU A 75 -1.38 12.37 -143.65
N ARG A 76 -2.12 13.07 -142.76
CA ARG A 76 -3.59 13.17 -142.88
C ARG A 76 -4.00 13.74 -144.23
N GLN A 77 -3.41 14.85 -144.65
CA GLN A 77 -3.71 15.49 -145.94
C GLN A 77 -3.25 14.66 -147.16
N ARG A 78 -2.39 13.65 -146.97
CA ARG A 78 -2.03 12.64 -147.99
C ARG A 78 -3.06 11.53 -148.04
N LEU A 79 -3.51 11.04 -146.88
CA LEU A 79 -4.58 10.05 -146.77
C LEU A 79 -5.93 10.58 -147.26
N GLU A 80 -6.28 11.83 -146.92
CA GLU A 80 -7.47 12.52 -147.42
C GLU A 80 -7.46 12.66 -148.95
N ARG A 81 -6.35 13.13 -149.54
CA ARG A 81 -6.22 13.19 -151.01
C ARG A 81 -6.26 11.82 -151.68
N ARG A 82 -5.77 10.76 -151.01
CA ARG A 82 -5.86 9.37 -151.51
C ARG A 82 -7.27 8.79 -151.38
N ALA A 83 -8.05 9.23 -150.39
CA ALA A 83 -9.47 8.87 -150.22
C ALA A 83 -10.39 9.66 -151.16
N ALA A 84 -10.02 10.90 -151.52
CA ALA A 84 -10.79 11.79 -152.39
C ALA A 84 -10.62 11.54 -153.90
N GLY A 85 -9.77 10.60 -154.32
CA GLY A 85 -9.71 10.07 -155.70
C GLY A 85 -9.28 11.04 -156.81
N GLY A 86 -8.83 12.26 -156.48
CA GLY A 86 -8.57 13.31 -157.46
C GLY A 86 -7.23 13.22 -158.18
N ALA A 87 -7.25 12.84 -159.46
CA ALA A 87 -6.22 13.23 -160.43
C ALA A 87 -6.67 14.51 -161.16
N ALA A 88 -5.75 15.43 -161.42
CA ALA A 88 -6.01 16.66 -162.18
C ALA A 88 -5.24 16.65 -163.50
N GLN A 89 -5.87 17.15 -164.55
CA GLN A 89 -5.25 17.44 -165.85
C GLN A 89 -5.62 18.86 -166.24
N ASP A 90 -4.62 19.67 -166.56
CA ASP A 90 -4.80 20.99 -167.15
C ASP A 90 -5.06 20.87 -168.67
N GLY A 91 -5.64 21.92 -169.27
CA GLY A 91 -5.94 21.96 -170.70
C GLY A 91 -5.28 23.15 -171.40
N GLU A 92 -4.96 22.98 -172.69
CA GLU A 92 -4.43 24.05 -173.54
C GLU A 92 -5.04 24.00 -174.96
N LEU A 93 -4.81 25.04 -175.76
CA LEU A 93 -5.62 25.42 -176.93
C LEU A 93 -4.93 25.18 -178.28
N GLY A 94 -5.75 24.88 -179.30
CA GLY A 94 -5.46 25.23 -180.70
C GLY A 94 -5.28 24.06 -181.68
N ASP A 95 -6.02 24.10 -182.80
CA ASP A 95 -5.43 24.52 -184.09
C ASP A 95 -6.55 24.97 -185.06
N LEU A 96 -6.18 25.67 -186.14
CA LEU A 96 -7.07 26.27 -187.13
C LEU A 96 -7.04 25.48 -188.44
N ASN A 97 -8.17 24.98 -188.92
CA ASN A 97 -8.27 24.60 -190.34
C ASN A 97 -9.65 24.87 -190.98
N ARG A 98 -9.60 25.17 -192.28
CA ARG A 98 -10.66 25.82 -193.10
C ARG A 98 -11.49 24.76 -193.85
N PRO A 99 -12.72 25.07 -194.29
CA PRO A 99 -12.89 25.66 -195.64
C PRO A 99 -13.93 26.80 -195.71
N VAL A 100 -14.26 27.27 -196.91
CA VAL A 100 -14.83 28.62 -197.15
C VAL A 100 -16.29 28.61 -197.61
N THR A 101 -17.21 28.97 -196.71
CA THR A 101 -18.61 29.34 -197.05
C THR A 101 -19.15 30.53 -196.23
N MET A 102 -18.57 30.85 -195.07
CA MET A 102 -19.13 31.76 -194.06
C MET A 102 -19.00 33.28 -194.34
N ALA A 103 -18.83 33.70 -195.60
CA ALA A 103 -18.66 35.12 -195.94
C ALA A 103 -19.97 35.94 -195.84
N THR A 104 -21.11 35.33 -196.18
CA THR A 104 -22.42 36.02 -196.22
C THR A 104 -23.15 36.00 -194.87
N ALA A 105 -22.98 34.96 -194.06
CA ALA A 105 -23.53 34.90 -192.70
C ALA A 105 -23.02 36.05 -191.83
N ARG A 106 -21.70 36.31 -191.86
CA ARG A 106 -21.04 37.39 -191.10
C ARG A 106 -21.63 38.78 -191.39
N ALA A 107 -22.04 39.04 -192.62
CA ALA A 107 -22.66 40.32 -193.01
C ALA A 107 -24.08 40.52 -192.46
N ALA A 108 -24.79 39.44 -192.12
CA ALA A 108 -26.09 39.49 -191.44
C ALA A 108 -25.94 39.60 -189.92
N GLU A 109 -24.88 39.05 -189.34
CA GLU A 109 -24.51 39.26 -187.93
C GLU A 109 -24.16 40.73 -187.67
N ILE A 110 -23.20 41.29 -188.41
CA ILE A 110 -22.77 42.70 -188.27
C ILE A 110 -23.95 43.68 -188.34
N ARG A 111 -24.97 43.41 -189.16
CA ARG A 111 -26.16 44.26 -189.26
C ARG A 111 -27.08 44.16 -188.04
N ARG A 112 -27.15 43.00 -187.37
CA ARG A 112 -27.85 42.87 -186.08
C ARG A 112 -27.06 43.55 -184.97
N ASP A 113 -25.74 43.33 -184.93
CA ASP A 113 -24.85 43.93 -183.93
C ASP A 113 -24.97 45.47 -183.95
N ILE A 114 -24.97 46.10 -185.14
CA ILE A 114 -25.18 47.55 -185.29
C ILE A 114 -26.56 48.00 -184.78
N VAL A 115 -27.62 47.23 -185.00
CA VAL A 115 -28.97 47.57 -184.47
C VAL A 115 -28.99 47.46 -182.95
N THR A 116 -28.46 46.37 -182.39
CA THR A 116 -28.38 46.18 -180.93
C THR A 116 -27.45 47.20 -180.26
N ASP A 117 -26.38 47.65 -180.90
CA ASP A 117 -25.57 48.77 -180.41
C ASP A 117 -26.28 50.13 -180.52
N MET A 118 -27.12 50.34 -181.55
CA MET A 118 -28.00 51.53 -181.61
C MET A 118 -29.10 51.50 -180.54
N GLU A 119 -29.70 50.33 -180.25
CA GLU A 119 -30.66 50.16 -179.15
C GLU A 119 -29.97 50.39 -177.78
N ARG A 120 -28.77 49.84 -177.59
CA ARG A 120 -27.94 50.03 -176.40
C ARG A 120 -27.49 51.48 -176.24
N PHE A 121 -27.19 52.18 -177.34
CA PHE A 121 -26.88 53.61 -177.35
C PHE A 121 -28.11 54.47 -177.06
N ALA A 122 -29.28 54.13 -177.61
CA ALA A 122 -30.55 54.80 -177.32
C ALA A 122 -30.94 54.63 -175.84
N ALA A 123 -30.84 53.43 -175.28
CA ALA A 123 -31.05 53.18 -173.85
C ALA A 123 -30.03 53.93 -172.97
N ARG A 124 -28.78 54.08 -173.44
CA ARG A 124 -27.77 54.88 -172.74
C ARG A 124 -28.04 56.39 -172.82
N LEU A 125 -28.55 56.89 -173.95
CA LEU A 125 -29.00 58.28 -174.09
C LEU A 125 -30.25 58.57 -173.26
N ASP A 126 -31.21 57.65 -173.19
CA ASP A 126 -32.40 57.80 -172.35
C ASP A 126 -32.05 57.70 -170.86
N GLY A 127 -31.10 56.84 -170.49
CA GLY A 127 -30.49 56.83 -169.16
C GLY A 127 -29.76 58.13 -168.83
N MET A 128 -29.02 58.72 -169.79
CA MET A 128 -28.40 60.05 -169.64
C MET A 128 -29.43 61.18 -169.56
N LEU A 129 -30.51 61.13 -170.34
CA LEU A 129 -31.61 62.10 -170.27
C LEU A 129 -32.40 61.97 -168.97
N SER A 130 -32.56 60.77 -168.44
CA SER A 130 -33.18 60.51 -167.14
C SER A 130 -32.29 60.99 -166.00
N ALA A 131 -30.97 60.77 -166.09
CA ALA A 131 -29.99 61.33 -165.16
C ALA A 131 -29.92 62.88 -165.23
N LEU A 132 -30.00 63.46 -166.43
CA LEU A 132 -30.06 64.92 -166.62
C LEU A 132 -31.38 65.53 -166.14
N ARG A 133 -32.51 64.82 -166.25
CA ARG A 133 -33.78 65.21 -165.62
C ARG A 133 -33.66 65.16 -164.11
N ALA A 134 -33.18 64.06 -163.53
CA ALA A 134 -32.99 63.92 -162.08
C ALA A 134 -31.95 64.88 -161.49
N ALA A 135 -30.94 65.31 -162.27
CA ALA A 135 -29.96 66.33 -161.87
C ALA A 135 -30.42 67.77 -162.14
N GLY A 136 -31.47 67.95 -162.94
CA GLY A 136 -32.15 69.23 -163.19
C GLY A 136 -33.46 69.38 -162.41
N ASP A 137 -33.82 68.38 -161.60
CA ASP A 137 -34.99 68.33 -160.74
C ASP A 137 -34.61 68.85 -159.33
N PRO A 138 -35.09 70.03 -158.92
CA PRO A 138 -34.77 70.58 -157.62
C PRO A 138 -35.40 69.76 -156.48
N GLU A 139 -36.54 69.11 -156.69
CA GLU A 139 -37.24 68.33 -155.65
C GLU A 139 -36.45 67.04 -155.35
N ALA A 140 -35.94 66.37 -156.39
CA ALA A 140 -35.04 65.23 -156.24
C ALA A 140 -33.68 65.60 -155.62
N ALA A 141 -33.18 66.82 -155.87
CA ALA A 141 -31.96 67.32 -155.25
C ALA A 141 -32.16 67.69 -153.77
N GLU A 142 -33.26 68.36 -153.43
CA GLU A 142 -33.65 68.71 -152.06
C GLU A 142 -33.88 67.44 -151.22
N ALA A 143 -34.57 66.43 -151.74
CA ALA A 143 -34.77 65.16 -151.05
C ALA A 143 -33.44 64.39 -150.80
N GLN A 144 -32.48 64.46 -151.73
CA GLN A 144 -31.13 63.89 -151.52
C GLN A 144 -30.35 64.68 -150.47
N ILE A 145 -30.47 66.02 -150.47
CA ILE A 145 -29.82 66.88 -149.47
C ILE A 145 -30.43 66.64 -148.08
N GLU A 146 -31.75 66.50 -147.96
CA GLU A 146 -32.41 66.17 -146.70
C GLU A 146 -32.00 64.76 -146.20
N ALA A 147 -31.97 63.76 -147.09
CA ALA A 147 -31.51 62.41 -146.73
C ALA A 147 -30.05 62.39 -146.24
N VAL A 148 -29.14 63.10 -146.92
CA VAL A 148 -27.73 63.22 -146.49
C VAL A 148 -27.59 64.05 -145.20
N GLN A 149 -28.42 65.07 -144.99
CA GLN A 149 -28.45 65.82 -143.73
C GLN A 149 -29.01 64.97 -142.57
N ALA A 150 -30.02 64.14 -142.83
CA ALA A 150 -30.56 63.20 -141.84
C ALA A 150 -29.56 62.10 -141.48
N GLU A 151 -28.89 61.50 -142.47
CA GLU A 151 -27.82 60.52 -142.23
C GLU A 151 -26.65 61.15 -141.48
N ALA A 152 -26.20 62.35 -141.89
CA ALA A 152 -25.14 63.07 -141.17
C ALA A 152 -25.56 63.44 -139.74
N ALA A 153 -26.83 63.81 -139.51
CA ALA A 153 -27.35 64.05 -138.17
C ALA A 153 -27.42 62.77 -137.32
N GLU A 154 -27.78 61.63 -137.91
CA GLU A 154 -27.75 60.32 -137.24
C GLU A 154 -26.32 59.89 -136.91
N GLN A 155 -25.38 59.97 -137.86
CA GLN A 155 -23.96 59.67 -137.63
C GLN A 155 -23.37 60.58 -136.53
N VAL A 156 -23.67 61.88 -136.55
CA VAL A 156 -23.25 62.83 -135.50
C VAL A 156 -23.91 62.51 -134.15
N SER A 157 -25.16 62.08 -134.14
CA SER A 157 -25.87 61.65 -132.92
C SER A 157 -25.26 60.37 -132.34
N ALA A 158 -25.00 59.36 -133.18
CA ALA A 158 -24.34 58.12 -132.81
C ALA A 158 -22.93 58.35 -132.27
N ALA A 159 -22.10 59.14 -132.96
CA ALA A 159 -20.76 59.50 -132.52
C ALA A 159 -20.77 60.28 -131.19
N ARG A 160 -21.72 61.19 -130.98
CA ARG A 160 -21.92 61.89 -129.70
C ARG A 160 -22.34 60.92 -128.59
N ALA A 161 -23.22 59.96 -128.88
CA ALA A 161 -23.65 58.95 -127.92
C ALA A 161 -22.52 57.95 -127.57
N GLU A 162 -21.65 57.62 -128.52
CA GLU A 162 -20.45 56.82 -128.25
C GLU A 162 -19.41 57.58 -127.42
N LEU A 163 -19.15 58.84 -127.76
CA LEU A 163 -18.27 59.71 -126.97
C LEU A 163 -18.80 59.89 -125.53
N ALA A 164 -20.11 60.04 -125.36
CA ALA A 164 -20.75 60.10 -124.03
C ALA A 164 -20.59 58.78 -123.25
N ARG A 165 -20.80 57.62 -123.90
CA ARG A 165 -20.57 56.30 -123.28
C ARG A 165 -19.10 56.08 -122.92
N GLU A 166 -18.16 56.56 -123.74
CA GLU A 166 -16.73 56.48 -123.45
C GLU A 166 -16.31 57.41 -122.31
N ALA A 167 -16.82 58.65 -122.28
CA ALA A 167 -16.61 59.57 -121.17
C ALA A 167 -17.17 59.00 -119.86
N GLN A 168 -18.37 58.40 -119.88
CA GLN A 168 -18.95 57.73 -118.72
C GLN A 168 -18.11 56.53 -118.26
N ARG A 169 -17.59 55.70 -119.18
CA ARG A 169 -16.67 54.60 -118.82
C ARG A 169 -15.38 55.10 -118.17
N ARG A 170 -14.81 56.19 -118.66
CA ARG A 170 -13.60 56.81 -118.06
C ARG A 170 -13.89 57.37 -116.69
N GLN A 171 -14.97 58.13 -116.52
CA GLN A 171 -15.36 58.68 -115.23
C GLN A 171 -15.66 57.57 -114.20
N ALA A 172 -16.28 56.46 -114.62
CA ALA A 172 -16.45 55.28 -113.77
C ALA A 172 -15.09 54.68 -113.38
N ALA A 173 -14.23 54.35 -114.34
CA ALA A 173 -12.91 53.78 -114.06
C ALA A 173 -11.98 54.70 -113.23
N GLU A 174 -12.10 56.02 -113.40
CA GLU A 174 -11.40 57.03 -112.58
C GLU A 174 -11.94 57.08 -111.14
N THR A 175 -13.25 56.86 -110.96
CA THR A 175 -13.91 56.74 -109.64
C THR A 175 -13.52 55.43 -108.97
N ASP A 176 -13.69 54.29 -109.64
CA ASP A 176 -13.30 52.96 -109.16
C ASP A 176 -11.81 52.94 -108.74
N ALA A 177 -10.94 53.55 -109.55
CA ALA A 177 -9.51 53.66 -109.24
C ALA A 177 -9.21 54.65 -108.10
N ALA A 178 -10.06 55.65 -107.85
CA ALA A 178 -9.93 56.53 -106.70
C ALA A 178 -10.37 55.82 -105.41
N GLU A 179 -11.51 55.14 -105.43
CA GLU A 179 -12.00 54.33 -104.30
C GLU A 179 -11.01 53.21 -103.96
N ALA A 180 -10.47 52.51 -104.96
CA ALA A 180 -9.43 51.49 -104.75
C ALA A 180 -8.13 52.06 -104.14
N ARG A 181 -7.75 53.31 -104.46
CA ARG A 181 -6.61 53.98 -103.82
C ARG A 181 -6.92 54.35 -102.36
N THR A 182 -8.10 54.89 -102.07
CA THR A 182 -8.53 55.19 -100.69
C THR A 182 -8.58 53.91 -99.85
N ALA A 183 -9.19 52.84 -100.37
CA ALA A 183 -9.27 51.55 -99.67
C ALA A 183 -7.89 50.90 -99.44
N ALA A 184 -6.92 51.12 -100.32
CA ALA A 184 -5.54 50.69 -100.10
C ALA A 184 -4.86 51.48 -98.97
N VAL A 185 -5.02 52.81 -98.94
CA VAL A 185 -4.48 53.65 -97.85
C VAL A 185 -5.12 53.27 -96.50
N GLU A 186 -6.45 53.12 -96.44
CA GLU A 186 -7.13 52.66 -95.22
C GLU A 186 -6.68 51.25 -94.77
N ALA A 187 -6.30 50.37 -95.70
CA ALA A 187 -5.78 49.05 -95.37
C ALA A 187 -4.34 49.11 -94.81
N ASP A 188 -3.48 49.94 -95.39
CA ASP A 188 -2.11 50.17 -94.90
C ASP A 188 -2.09 50.90 -93.55
N GLU A 189 -3.01 51.84 -93.33
CA GLU A 189 -3.22 52.51 -92.04
C GLU A 189 -3.65 51.49 -90.97
N ARG A 190 -4.71 50.71 -91.21
CA ARG A 190 -5.17 49.66 -90.27
C ARG A 190 -4.10 48.58 -90.02
N LEU A 191 -3.29 48.25 -91.02
CA LEU A 191 -2.16 47.33 -90.86
C LEU A 191 -1.08 47.94 -89.96
N THR A 192 -0.79 49.23 -90.11
CA THR A 192 0.17 49.97 -89.28
C THR A 192 -0.31 50.07 -87.83
N GLU A 193 -1.59 50.41 -87.61
CA GLU A 193 -2.22 50.40 -86.28
C GLU A 193 -2.18 49.00 -85.63
N ALA A 194 -2.48 47.94 -86.40
CA ALA A 194 -2.44 46.57 -85.92
C ALA A 194 -1.01 46.09 -85.57
N GLN A 195 0.01 46.56 -86.29
CA GLN A 195 1.42 46.31 -85.99
C GLN A 195 1.84 47.04 -84.71
N GLN A 196 1.55 48.34 -84.59
CA GLN A 196 1.84 49.11 -83.37
C GLN A 196 1.17 48.49 -82.14
N ALA A 197 -0.12 48.14 -82.24
CA ALA A 197 -0.86 47.48 -81.17
C ALA A 197 -0.37 46.04 -80.87
N ALA A 198 0.39 45.41 -81.77
CA ALA A 198 1.06 44.13 -81.50
C ALA A 198 2.41 44.35 -80.79
N ASP A 199 3.22 45.31 -81.25
CA ASP A 199 4.51 45.66 -80.64
C ASP A 199 4.33 46.22 -79.22
N ASP A 200 3.31 47.04 -78.97
CA ASP A 200 2.96 47.52 -77.62
C ASP A 200 2.60 46.37 -76.67
N ARG A 201 1.82 45.38 -77.15
CA ARG A 201 1.47 44.18 -76.37
C ARG A 201 2.71 43.33 -76.07
N VAL A 202 3.62 43.17 -77.04
CA VAL A 202 4.88 42.45 -76.87
C VAL A 202 5.81 43.19 -75.91
N SER A 203 5.84 44.53 -75.97
CA SER A 203 6.60 45.39 -75.05
C SER A 203 6.08 45.27 -73.62
N ALA A 204 4.77 45.41 -73.42
CA ALA A 204 4.11 45.25 -72.13
C ALA A 204 4.30 43.84 -71.55
N ALA A 205 4.14 42.79 -72.36
CA ALA A 205 4.37 41.41 -71.93
C ALA A 205 5.82 41.14 -71.53
N ARG A 206 6.81 41.74 -72.22
CA ARG A 206 8.23 41.65 -71.83
C ARG A 206 8.51 42.37 -70.51
N ALA A 207 7.95 43.57 -70.33
CA ALA A 207 8.08 44.32 -69.08
C ALA A 207 7.45 43.57 -67.88
N GLU A 208 6.30 42.94 -68.09
CA GLU A 208 5.61 42.13 -67.07
C GLU A 208 6.37 40.84 -66.73
N VAL A 209 6.91 40.13 -67.73
CA VAL A 209 7.78 38.96 -67.50
C VAL A 209 9.04 39.34 -66.73
N GLU A 210 9.66 40.48 -67.04
CA GLU A 210 10.83 40.97 -66.31
C GLU A 210 10.48 41.42 -64.88
N ARG A 211 9.33 42.05 -64.65
CA ARG A 211 8.82 42.37 -63.31
C ARG A 211 8.62 41.10 -62.47
N ILE A 212 7.89 40.12 -63.02
CA ILE A 212 7.65 38.82 -62.36
C ILE A 212 8.97 38.10 -62.07
N ARG A 213 9.94 38.18 -62.99
CA ARG A 213 11.27 37.62 -62.80
C ARG A 213 12.01 38.29 -61.65
N GLN A 214 12.06 39.62 -61.62
CA GLN A 214 12.74 40.36 -60.55
C GLN A 214 12.08 40.12 -59.18
N GLU A 215 10.75 40.02 -59.12
CA GLU A 215 10.02 39.66 -57.91
C GLU A 215 10.32 38.22 -57.46
N ALA A 216 10.41 37.26 -58.39
CA ALA A 216 10.79 35.88 -58.09
C ALA A 216 12.25 35.77 -57.61
N GLU A 217 13.19 36.49 -58.24
CA GLU A 217 14.60 36.54 -57.82
C GLU A 217 14.74 37.19 -56.43
N GLN A 218 13.97 38.23 -56.13
CA GLN A 218 13.90 38.84 -54.79
C GLN A 218 13.29 37.89 -53.74
N GLN A 219 12.20 37.19 -54.05
CA GLN A 219 11.58 36.21 -53.15
C GLN A 219 12.52 35.03 -52.86
N VAL A 220 13.24 34.54 -53.87
CA VAL A 220 14.26 33.49 -53.69
C VAL A 220 15.43 33.98 -52.83
N ALA A 221 15.92 35.21 -53.05
CA ALA A 221 16.98 35.79 -52.23
C ALA A 221 16.56 35.99 -50.77
N ALA A 222 15.33 36.46 -50.52
CA ALA A 222 14.77 36.59 -49.17
C ALA A 222 14.64 35.21 -48.49
N ALA A 223 14.04 34.23 -49.15
CA ALA A 223 13.88 32.88 -48.61
C ALA A 223 15.23 32.17 -48.36
N GLN A 224 16.28 32.51 -49.12
CA GLN A 224 17.65 32.05 -48.86
C GLN A 224 18.24 32.72 -47.61
N ALA A 225 18.10 34.03 -47.45
CA ALA A 225 18.55 34.75 -46.26
C ALA A 225 17.84 34.26 -44.98
N ASP A 226 16.52 34.10 -45.01
CA ASP A 226 15.72 33.55 -43.90
C ASP A 226 16.19 32.13 -43.54
N ALA A 227 16.45 31.28 -44.55
CA ALA A 227 16.93 29.92 -44.34
C ALA A 227 18.38 29.87 -43.80
N GLU A 228 19.23 30.84 -44.12
CA GLU A 228 20.57 30.96 -43.56
C GLU A 228 20.55 31.49 -42.13
N GLN A 229 19.72 32.49 -41.83
CA GLN A 229 19.49 32.97 -40.46
C GLN A 229 18.95 31.85 -39.56
N ALA A 230 17.91 31.14 -39.98
CA ALA A 230 17.34 30.02 -39.21
C ALA A 230 18.36 28.87 -38.99
N ARG A 231 19.31 28.67 -39.90
CA ARG A 231 20.43 27.72 -39.72
C ARG A 231 21.49 28.23 -38.74
N ALA A 232 21.74 29.52 -38.68
CA ALA A 232 22.62 30.13 -37.68
C ALA A 232 22.01 30.04 -36.28
N GLU A 233 20.76 30.49 -36.10
CA GLU A 233 20.01 30.39 -34.84
C GLU A 233 19.94 28.93 -34.35
N ALA A 234 19.62 27.98 -35.23
CA ALA A 234 19.58 26.56 -34.90
C ALA A 234 20.97 25.93 -34.63
N ARG A 235 22.06 26.58 -35.04
CA ARG A 235 23.43 26.19 -34.67
C ARG A 235 23.81 26.74 -33.30
N ASP A 236 23.50 28.00 -33.03
CA ASP A 236 23.87 28.64 -31.77
C ASP A 236 23.05 28.09 -30.60
N ALA A 237 21.75 27.84 -30.79
CA ALA A 237 20.94 27.10 -29.81
C ALA A 237 21.46 25.68 -29.50
N ARG A 238 22.15 25.02 -30.45
CA ARG A 238 22.82 23.72 -30.22
C ARG A 238 24.15 23.89 -29.48
N ASN A 239 24.91 24.95 -29.76
CA ASN A 239 26.13 25.28 -29.03
C ASN A 239 25.81 25.58 -27.55
N ASP A 240 24.78 26.39 -27.30
CA ASP A 240 24.31 26.75 -25.96
C ASP A 240 23.79 25.53 -25.19
N ALA A 241 22.98 24.68 -25.83
CA ALA A 241 22.52 23.44 -25.21
C ALA A 241 23.69 22.49 -24.87
N ALA A 242 24.70 22.39 -25.74
CA ALA A 242 25.90 21.60 -25.46
C ALA A 242 26.74 22.20 -24.30
N ALA A 243 26.85 23.53 -24.22
CA ALA A 243 27.51 24.21 -23.11
C ALA A 243 26.77 23.99 -21.78
N GLN A 244 25.44 24.11 -21.77
CA GLN A 244 24.60 23.85 -20.60
C GLN A 244 24.72 22.38 -20.12
N ILE A 245 24.70 21.42 -21.04
CA ILE A 245 24.90 20.00 -20.72
C ILE A 245 26.30 19.75 -20.12
N THR A 246 27.33 20.41 -20.62
CA THR A 246 28.69 20.32 -20.06
C THR A 246 28.80 20.95 -18.68
N ALA A 247 28.19 22.12 -18.47
CA ALA A 247 28.16 22.79 -17.16
C ALA A 247 27.42 21.94 -16.11
N ALA A 248 26.20 21.47 -16.42
CA ALA A 248 25.40 20.64 -15.52
C ALA A 248 26.08 19.31 -15.16
N ARG A 249 26.89 18.74 -16.08
CA ARG A 249 27.74 17.56 -15.77
C ARG A 249 28.86 17.91 -14.80
N ALA A 250 29.59 19.01 -15.02
CA ALA A 250 30.64 19.45 -14.12
C ALA A 250 30.11 19.78 -12.71
N GLU A 251 28.94 20.42 -12.63
CA GLU A 251 28.24 20.66 -11.35
C GLU A 251 27.83 19.35 -10.65
N ALA A 252 27.26 18.39 -11.39
CA ALA A 252 26.90 17.09 -10.83
C ALA A 252 28.14 16.28 -10.35
N GLU A 253 29.25 16.33 -11.09
CA GLU A 253 30.52 15.70 -10.69
C GLU A 253 31.11 16.37 -9.43
N GLN A 254 31.01 17.69 -9.31
CA GLN A 254 31.39 18.43 -8.09
C GLN A 254 30.50 18.07 -6.90
N GLN A 255 29.17 18.01 -7.08
CA GLN A 255 28.23 17.60 -6.04
C GLN A 255 28.48 16.17 -5.56
N VAL A 256 28.68 15.21 -6.48
CA VAL A 256 29.01 13.82 -6.13
C VAL A 256 30.36 13.74 -5.39
N THR A 257 31.33 14.59 -5.73
CA THR A 257 32.62 14.65 -5.05
C THR A 257 32.50 15.25 -3.63
N ALA A 258 31.70 16.31 -3.47
CA ALA A 258 31.41 16.92 -2.17
C ALA A 258 30.67 15.94 -1.24
N ILE A 259 29.59 15.31 -1.72
CA ILE A 259 28.81 14.32 -0.96
C ILE A 259 29.68 13.14 -0.50
N ARG A 260 30.63 12.69 -1.34
CA ARG A 260 31.61 11.65 -0.94
C ARG A 260 32.54 12.14 0.16
N ALA A 261 33.12 13.33 0.02
CA ALA A 261 34.01 13.90 1.05
C ALA A 261 33.28 14.13 2.40
N GLU A 262 32.01 14.56 2.35
CA GLU A 262 31.16 14.71 3.54
C GLU A 262 30.85 13.35 4.19
N ALA A 263 30.52 12.34 3.39
CA ALA A 263 30.27 10.98 3.88
C ALA A 263 31.53 10.34 4.47
N ASP A 264 32.69 10.50 3.84
CA ASP A 264 33.98 10.02 4.37
C ASP A 264 34.36 10.73 5.68
N ALA A 265 34.13 12.04 5.78
CA ALA A 265 34.33 12.82 7.00
C ALA A 265 33.34 12.43 8.11
N GLN A 266 32.08 12.12 7.78
CA GLN A 266 31.12 11.58 8.75
C GLN A 266 31.51 10.18 9.20
N ALA A 267 31.94 9.30 8.29
CA ALA A 267 32.41 7.96 8.61
C ALA A 267 33.70 8.00 9.47
N ALA A 268 34.55 9.01 9.30
CA ALA A 268 35.70 9.27 10.17
C ALA A 268 35.24 9.66 11.58
N ARG A 269 34.41 10.70 11.71
CA ARG A 269 33.85 11.13 13.01
C ARG A 269 33.20 9.98 13.79
N VAL A 270 32.35 9.18 13.13
CA VAL A 270 31.71 8.01 13.78
C VAL A 270 32.72 6.95 14.22
N ARG A 271 33.81 6.75 13.48
CA ARG A 271 34.91 5.85 13.88
C ARG A 271 35.69 6.39 15.08
N ASP A 272 35.98 7.69 15.10
CA ASP A 272 36.72 8.36 16.18
C ASP A 272 35.88 8.43 17.46
N GLU A 273 34.59 8.73 17.35
CA GLU A 273 33.61 8.68 18.45
C GLU A 273 33.47 7.26 19.01
N ALA A 274 33.36 6.24 18.16
CA ALA A 274 33.30 4.85 18.59
C ALA A 274 34.61 4.39 19.28
N ALA A 275 35.76 4.79 18.76
CA ALA A 275 37.06 4.51 19.39
C ALA A 275 37.18 5.19 20.77
N GLY A 276 36.74 6.45 20.89
CA GLY A 276 36.68 7.17 22.17
C GLY A 276 35.73 6.52 23.18
N GLN A 277 34.55 6.06 22.74
CA GLN A 277 33.61 5.32 23.59
C GLN A 277 34.19 3.99 24.05
N ILE A 278 34.87 3.25 23.18
CA ILE A 278 35.56 1.99 23.52
C ILE A 278 36.66 2.24 24.56
N ALA A 279 37.50 3.26 24.35
CA ALA A 279 38.58 3.60 25.28
C ALA A 279 38.03 4.02 26.66
N ALA A 280 36.97 4.84 26.70
CA ALA A 280 36.32 5.24 27.95
C ALA A 280 35.64 4.05 28.67
N ALA A 281 35.04 3.12 27.91
CA ALA A 281 34.46 1.90 28.46
C ALA A 281 35.54 0.93 29.02
N GLN A 282 36.69 0.83 28.34
CA GLN A 282 37.85 0.08 28.81
C GLN A 282 38.42 0.68 30.10
N GLN A 283 38.70 1.99 30.13
CA GLN A 283 39.16 2.68 31.34
C GLN A 283 38.18 2.46 32.51
N SER A 284 36.87 2.64 32.27
CA SER A 284 35.85 2.44 33.30
C SER A 284 35.67 0.96 33.70
N ALA A 285 36.14 0.01 32.92
CA ALA A 285 36.21 -1.41 33.30
C ALA A 285 37.47 -1.69 34.15
N ASP A 286 38.62 -1.15 33.77
CA ASP A 286 39.89 -1.30 34.50
C ASP A 286 39.84 -0.60 35.88
N GLU A 287 39.20 0.57 35.97
CA GLU A 287 38.89 1.25 37.24
C GLU A 287 38.02 0.37 38.15
N LYS A 288 36.97 -0.25 37.60
CA LYS A 288 36.09 -1.17 38.36
C LYS A 288 36.82 -2.44 38.78
N VAL A 289 37.64 -3.03 37.92
CA VAL A 289 38.47 -4.21 38.24
C VAL A 289 39.47 -3.87 39.34
N THR A 290 40.07 -2.68 39.30
CA THR A 290 41.00 -2.19 40.33
C THR A 290 40.28 -1.95 41.66
N ALA A 291 39.09 -1.32 41.65
CA ALA A 291 38.28 -1.12 42.84
C ALA A 291 37.79 -2.45 43.46
N VAL A 292 37.38 -3.42 42.63
CA VAL A 292 36.97 -4.76 43.09
C VAL A 292 38.16 -5.55 43.65
N ARG A 293 39.37 -5.38 43.10
CA ARG A 293 40.60 -5.96 43.69
C ARG A 293 40.90 -5.34 45.05
N ALA A 294 40.87 -4.01 45.17
CA ALA A 294 41.12 -3.32 46.44
C ALA A 294 40.08 -3.68 47.52
N ASP A 295 38.80 -3.82 47.16
CA ASP A 295 37.74 -4.30 48.07
C ASP A 295 37.96 -5.78 48.46
N ALA A 296 38.37 -6.64 47.52
CA ALA A 296 38.71 -8.03 47.82
C ALA A 296 39.94 -8.14 48.75
N GLU A 297 40.99 -7.37 48.49
CA GLU A 297 42.20 -7.30 49.34
C GLU A 297 41.87 -6.77 50.75
N ALA A 298 41.06 -5.72 50.86
CA ALA A 298 40.60 -5.20 52.14
C ALA A 298 39.73 -6.21 52.92
N ARG A 299 38.87 -6.97 52.24
CA ARG A 299 38.08 -8.05 52.85
C ARG A 299 38.95 -9.23 53.29
N ILE A 300 39.98 -9.58 52.51
CA ILE A 300 40.96 -10.62 52.88
C ILE A 300 41.72 -10.18 54.14
N ALA A 301 42.29 -8.98 54.15
CA ALA A 301 43.01 -8.45 55.32
C ALA A 301 42.10 -8.36 56.57
N THR A 302 40.84 -7.96 56.39
CA THR A 302 39.84 -7.94 57.49
C THR A 302 39.54 -9.36 58.00
N ALA A 303 39.42 -10.35 57.11
CA ALA A 303 39.19 -11.74 57.49
C ALA A 303 40.42 -12.39 58.13
N GLU A 304 41.64 -12.04 57.71
CA GLU A 304 42.89 -12.49 58.33
C GLU A 304 43.12 -11.86 59.71
N GLN A 305 42.81 -10.57 59.88
CA GLN A 305 42.80 -9.92 61.19
C GLN A 305 41.78 -10.59 62.11
N ALA A 306 40.53 -10.76 61.66
CA ALA A 306 39.49 -11.44 62.43
C ALA A 306 39.85 -12.91 62.76
N ARG A 307 40.62 -13.60 61.90
CA ARG A 307 41.16 -14.93 62.20
C ARG A 307 42.21 -14.87 63.30
N THR A 308 43.13 -13.90 63.25
CA THR A 308 44.19 -13.71 64.25
C THR A 308 43.62 -13.25 65.61
N ASP A 309 42.59 -12.40 65.60
CA ASP A 309 41.85 -11.99 66.79
C ASP A 309 41.11 -13.19 67.41
N ALA A 310 40.50 -14.05 66.58
CA ALA A 310 39.85 -15.27 67.04
C ALA A 310 40.85 -16.34 67.53
N GLU A 311 42.01 -16.49 66.89
CA GLU A 311 43.12 -17.34 67.34
C GLU A 311 43.64 -16.87 68.70
N THR A 312 43.79 -15.56 68.90
CA THR A 312 44.21 -14.95 70.17
C THR A 312 43.14 -15.14 71.26
N ALA A 313 41.87 -14.85 70.97
CA ALA A 313 40.77 -15.04 71.92
C ALA A 313 40.55 -16.52 72.27
N ALA A 314 40.80 -17.45 71.34
CA ALA A 314 40.78 -18.88 71.61
C ALA A 314 41.96 -19.30 72.50
N ALA A 315 43.17 -18.77 72.28
CA ALA A 315 44.32 -19.00 73.15
C ALA A 315 44.05 -18.48 74.59
N GLU A 316 43.51 -17.28 74.74
CA GLU A 316 43.10 -16.74 76.05
C GLU A 316 41.99 -17.57 76.71
N GLN A 317 41.04 -18.13 75.94
CA GLN A 317 40.01 -19.01 76.51
C GLN A 317 40.59 -20.35 76.93
N ILE A 318 41.55 -20.91 76.19
CA ILE A 318 42.28 -22.14 76.56
C ILE A 318 43.11 -21.89 77.81
N GLU A 319 43.80 -20.75 77.91
CA GLU A 319 44.56 -20.36 79.12
C GLU A 319 43.62 -20.18 80.32
N ARG A 320 42.50 -19.47 80.16
CA ARG A 320 41.48 -19.31 81.22
C ARG A 320 40.91 -20.66 81.67
N ALA A 321 40.48 -21.50 80.73
CA ALA A 321 39.97 -22.85 81.02
C ALA A 321 41.03 -23.77 81.65
N THR A 322 42.32 -23.60 81.32
CA THR A 322 43.41 -24.34 81.95
C THR A 322 43.63 -23.88 83.39
N ASN A 323 43.68 -22.56 83.64
CA ASN A 323 43.77 -21.99 84.99
C ASN A 323 42.55 -22.36 85.86
N GLU A 324 41.34 -22.38 85.28
CA GLU A 324 40.12 -22.84 85.96
C GLU A 324 40.15 -24.34 86.24
N ALA A 325 40.64 -25.16 85.30
CA ALA A 325 40.82 -26.60 85.52
C ALA A 325 41.90 -26.91 86.57
N GLU A 326 42.97 -26.11 86.67
CA GLU A 326 44.00 -26.26 87.71
C GLU A 326 43.48 -25.84 89.09
N ARG A 327 42.70 -24.75 89.18
CA ARG A 327 41.98 -24.39 90.42
C ARG A 327 41.01 -25.48 90.83
N ALA A 328 40.17 -25.97 89.90
CA ALA A 328 39.22 -27.04 90.17
C ALA A 328 39.91 -28.36 90.58
N ARG A 329 41.10 -28.67 90.05
CA ARG A 329 41.94 -29.79 90.53
C ARG A 329 42.45 -29.54 91.95
N SER A 330 42.98 -28.36 92.25
CA SER A 330 43.46 -28.01 93.58
C SER A 330 42.34 -28.07 94.63
N GLU A 331 41.15 -27.56 94.30
CA GLU A 331 39.95 -27.63 95.13
C GLU A 331 39.44 -29.09 95.27
N ALA A 332 39.50 -29.90 94.21
CA ALA A 332 39.17 -31.33 94.26
C ALA A 332 40.16 -32.14 95.11
N GLU A 333 41.46 -31.84 95.05
CA GLU A 333 42.48 -32.45 95.91
C GLU A 333 42.33 -32.01 97.37
N GLN A 334 41.99 -30.74 97.61
CA GLN A 334 41.74 -30.21 98.95
C GLN A 334 40.48 -30.84 99.58
N THR A 335 39.37 -30.92 98.83
CA THR A 335 38.14 -31.58 99.29
C THR A 335 38.27 -33.09 99.40
N ARG A 336 39.07 -33.75 98.55
CA ARG A 336 39.43 -35.17 98.71
C ARG A 336 40.26 -35.42 99.97
N GLY A 337 41.25 -34.57 100.24
CA GLY A 337 42.05 -34.60 101.47
C GLY A 337 41.23 -34.31 102.73
N GLU A 338 40.13 -33.56 102.64
CA GLU A 338 39.14 -33.44 103.71
C GLU A 338 38.22 -34.66 103.82
N ALA A 339 37.78 -35.23 102.70
CA ALA A 339 36.93 -36.41 102.67
C ALA A 339 37.64 -37.63 103.29
N GLU A 340 38.91 -37.87 102.94
CA GLU A 340 39.72 -38.94 103.50
C GLU A 340 39.90 -38.79 105.03
N ARG A 341 40.14 -37.55 105.53
CA ARG A 341 40.16 -37.27 106.98
C ARG A 341 38.83 -37.57 107.66
N ARG A 342 37.70 -37.26 107.01
CA ARG A 342 36.34 -37.54 107.52
C ARG A 342 36.03 -39.04 107.50
N VAL A 343 36.52 -39.79 106.51
CA VAL A 343 36.39 -41.26 106.43
C VAL A 343 37.20 -41.92 107.55
N THR A 344 38.48 -41.60 107.71
CA THR A 344 39.30 -42.20 108.78
C THR A 344 38.79 -41.86 110.19
N GLU A 345 38.22 -40.67 110.41
CA GLU A 345 37.58 -40.32 111.68
C GLU A 345 36.22 -41.04 111.87
N ALA A 346 35.48 -41.33 110.81
CA ALA A 346 34.27 -42.14 110.87
C ALA A 346 34.59 -43.61 111.17
N GLU A 347 35.55 -44.22 110.48
CA GLU A 347 36.01 -45.59 110.72
C GLU A 347 36.46 -45.80 112.17
N ARG A 348 37.24 -44.85 112.71
CA ARG A 348 37.68 -44.86 114.13
C ARG A 348 36.57 -44.55 115.14
N ARG A 349 35.35 -44.24 114.69
CA ARG A 349 34.14 -44.20 115.52
C ARG A 349 33.34 -45.49 115.38
N THR A 350 33.19 -46.03 114.17
CA THR A 350 32.51 -47.30 113.90
C THR A 350 33.16 -48.45 114.67
N THR A 351 34.47 -48.67 114.56
CA THR A 351 35.15 -49.77 115.28
C THR A 351 35.03 -49.63 116.81
N ARG A 352 35.02 -48.40 117.34
CA ARG A 352 34.79 -48.17 118.78
C ARG A 352 33.36 -48.45 119.22
N ALA A 353 32.38 -48.18 118.36
CA ALA A 353 30.97 -48.49 118.62
C ALA A 353 30.69 -50.00 118.50
N GLU A 354 31.39 -50.71 117.61
CA GLU A 354 31.26 -52.15 117.42
C GLU A 354 31.79 -52.94 118.63
N THR A 355 33.00 -52.63 119.13
CA THR A 355 33.52 -53.27 120.37
C THR A 355 32.59 -53.04 121.56
N ALA A 356 32.13 -51.80 121.76
CA ALA A 356 31.19 -51.48 122.85
C ALA A 356 29.82 -52.18 122.68
N ALA A 357 29.37 -52.42 121.45
CA ALA A 357 28.12 -53.13 121.18
C ALA A 357 28.23 -54.66 121.42
N GLU A 358 29.41 -55.25 121.29
CA GLU A 358 29.64 -56.66 121.63
C GLU A 358 29.78 -56.86 123.14
N GLU A 359 30.49 -55.97 123.84
CA GLU A 359 30.57 -55.96 125.30
C GLU A 359 29.17 -55.80 125.95
N LEU A 360 28.38 -54.82 125.51
CA LEU A 360 27.00 -54.61 125.99
C LEU A 360 26.05 -55.78 125.69
N ARG A 361 26.27 -56.55 124.61
CA ARG A 361 25.48 -57.77 124.31
C ARG A 361 25.86 -58.92 125.26
N ALA A 362 27.16 -59.11 125.51
CA ALA A 362 27.64 -60.11 126.45
C ALA A 362 27.22 -59.82 127.91
N GLU A 363 26.98 -58.56 128.26
CA GLU A 363 26.37 -58.17 129.54
C GLU A 363 24.85 -58.36 129.56
N LEU A 364 24.14 -58.00 128.48
CA LEU A 364 22.68 -58.15 128.38
C LEU A 364 22.20 -59.60 128.53
N ASP A 365 22.92 -60.57 127.96
CA ASP A 365 22.52 -61.98 128.03
C ASP A 365 22.87 -62.63 129.38
N ARG A 366 23.88 -62.12 130.11
CA ARG A 366 24.09 -62.46 131.53
C ARG A 366 22.97 -61.88 132.39
N ALA A 367 22.69 -60.58 132.23
CA ALA A 367 21.63 -59.89 132.96
C ALA A 367 20.23 -60.51 132.72
N ARG A 368 19.98 -61.13 131.57
CA ARG A 368 18.78 -61.93 131.30
C ARG A 368 18.78 -63.26 132.05
N ALA A 369 19.87 -64.02 132.01
CA ALA A 369 20.01 -65.27 132.75
C ALA A 369 19.97 -65.09 134.29
N ASP A 370 20.34 -63.90 134.77
CA ASP A 370 20.18 -63.50 136.18
C ASP A 370 18.72 -63.07 136.45
N ALA A 371 18.17 -62.15 135.64
CA ALA A 371 16.80 -61.66 135.82
C ALA A 371 15.71 -62.75 135.72
N ASP A 372 15.92 -63.81 134.93
CA ASP A 372 14.97 -64.93 134.87
C ASP A 372 15.10 -65.88 136.08
N ARG A 373 16.30 -66.04 136.65
CA ARG A 373 16.47 -66.72 137.96
C ARG A 373 15.84 -65.91 139.10
N ASP A 374 16.02 -64.59 139.10
CA ASP A 374 15.38 -63.69 140.06
C ASP A 374 13.85 -63.68 139.90
N ARG A 375 13.32 -63.87 138.68
CA ARG A 375 11.87 -64.02 138.44
C ARG A 375 11.33 -65.36 138.92
N GLU A 376 12.08 -66.45 138.83
CA GLU A 376 11.66 -67.74 139.38
C GLU A 376 11.73 -67.74 140.91
N ALA A 377 12.79 -67.17 141.49
CA ALA A 377 12.87 -66.92 142.94
C ALA A 377 11.72 -66.03 143.43
N ALA A 378 11.52 -64.85 142.84
CA ALA A 378 10.43 -63.95 143.21
C ALA A 378 9.03 -64.54 142.97
N ARG A 379 8.86 -65.51 142.06
CA ARG A 379 7.61 -66.26 141.91
C ARG A 379 7.43 -67.30 143.02
N ALA A 380 8.47 -68.01 143.42
CA ALA A 380 8.44 -68.90 144.58
C ALA A 380 8.15 -68.11 145.87
N ASP A 381 8.82 -66.97 146.08
CA ASP A 381 8.62 -66.09 147.23
C ASP A 381 7.22 -65.47 147.24
N LEU A 382 6.69 -65.04 146.09
CA LEU A 382 5.32 -64.49 146.00
C LEU A 382 4.25 -65.58 146.17
N GLN A 383 4.55 -66.83 145.81
CA GLN A 383 3.68 -67.98 146.08
C GLN A 383 3.70 -68.30 147.59
N ALA A 384 4.88 -68.43 148.19
CA ALA A 384 5.07 -68.66 149.62
C ALA A 384 4.42 -67.54 150.46
N ALA A 385 4.60 -66.27 150.08
CA ALA A 385 3.96 -65.13 150.74
C ALA A 385 2.43 -65.10 150.56
N ARG A 386 1.89 -65.70 149.49
CA ARG A 386 0.43 -65.87 149.31
C ARG A 386 -0.13 -66.99 150.16
N ASP A 387 0.59 -68.10 150.31
CA ASP A 387 0.21 -69.23 151.16
C ASP A 387 0.40 -68.90 152.66
N GLU A 388 1.41 -68.08 152.99
CA GLU A 388 1.59 -67.46 154.31
C GLU A 388 0.47 -66.46 154.60
N ALA A 389 0.17 -65.55 153.67
CA ALA A 389 -0.96 -64.63 153.81
C ALA A 389 -2.33 -65.35 153.73
N ALA A 390 -2.40 -66.57 153.22
CA ALA A 390 -3.60 -67.42 153.29
C ALA A 390 -3.73 -68.02 154.69
N ARG A 391 -2.67 -68.62 155.25
CA ARG A 391 -2.62 -69.07 156.65
C ARG A 391 -2.93 -67.95 157.62
N ILE A 392 -2.25 -66.81 157.54
CA ILE A 392 -2.49 -65.65 158.41
C ILE A 392 -3.93 -65.14 158.29
N ARG A 393 -4.56 -65.16 157.11
CA ARG A 393 -5.98 -64.79 156.97
C ARG A 393 -6.93 -65.88 157.45
N GLN A 394 -6.58 -67.15 157.37
CA GLN A 394 -7.36 -68.26 157.89
C GLN A 394 -7.28 -68.33 159.42
N GLU A 395 -6.10 -68.12 160.00
CA GLU A 395 -5.84 -67.99 161.43
C GLU A 395 -6.47 -66.71 161.99
N ALA A 396 -6.40 -65.57 161.30
CA ALA A 396 -7.10 -64.36 161.71
C ALA A 396 -8.64 -64.52 161.58
N ALA A 397 -9.13 -65.21 160.55
CA ALA A 397 -10.56 -65.53 160.44
C ALA A 397 -11.02 -66.49 161.56
N GLN A 398 -10.18 -67.48 161.91
CA GLN A 398 -10.44 -68.40 163.02
C GLN A 398 -10.41 -67.65 164.36
N GLN A 399 -9.39 -66.83 164.64
CA GLN A 399 -9.30 -66.01 165.84
C GLN A 399 -10.45 -64.99 165.93
N VAL A 400 -10.92 -64.42 164.82
CA VAL A 400 -12.10 -63.53 164.80
C VAL A 400 -13.40 -64.33 164.96
N ALA A 401 -13.49 -65.56 164.46
CA ALA A 401 -14.64 -66.44 164.68
C ALA A 401 -14.71 -66.94 166.13
N ASP A 402 -13.57 -67.30 166.71
CA ASP A 402 -13.44 -67.74 168.11
C ASP A 402 -13.64 -66.56 169.07
N ALA A 403 -13.11 -65.37 168.76
CA ALA A 403 -13.38 -64.15 169.52
C ALA A 403 -14.84 -63.70 169.40
N ARG A 404 -15.51 -63.92 168.25
CA ARG A 404 -16.96 -63.72 168.12
C ARG A 404 -17.73 -64.75 168.93
N GLN A 405 -17.43 -66.05 168.81
CA GLN A 405 -18.06 -67.06 169.67
C GLN A 405 -17.80 -66.84 171.16
N ALA A 406 -16.67 -66.26 171.56
CA ALA A 406 -16.38 -65.88 172.93
C ALA A 406 -17.19 -64.64 173.36
N ALA A 407 -17.26 -63.60 172.51
CA ALA A 407 -18.04 -62.39 172.76
C ALA A 407 -19.57 -62.63 172.73
N ASP A 408 -20.02 -63.57 171.90
CA ASP A 408 -21.42 -64.00 171.80
C ASP A 408 -21.76 -64.93 172.98
N ARG A 409 -20.87 -65.86 173.38
CA ARG A 409 -21.04 -66.61 174.65
C ARG A 409 -21.01 -65.69 175.89
N GLU A 410 -20.15 -64.68 175.92
CA GLU A 410 -20.16 -63.64 176.97
C GLU A 410 -21.45 -62.82 176.92
N ARG A 411 -21.98 -62.48 175.74
CA ARG A 411 -23.26 -61.78 175.58
C ARG A 411 -24.45 -62.61 175.99
N ASP A 412 -24.50 -63.88 175.62
CA ASP A 412 -25.58 -64.80 175.97
C ASP A 412 -25.55 -65.06 177.47
N LEU A 413 -24.37 -65.34 178.06
CA LEU A 413 -24.23 -65.45 179.52
C LEU A 413 -24.50 -64.12 180.24
N ALA A 414 -24.20 -62.97 179.63
CA ALA A 414 -24.54 -61.66 180.21
C ALA A 414 -26.04 -61.37 180.10
N ALA A 415 -26.70 -61.75 179.01
CA ALA A 415 -28.15 -61.61 178.81
C ALA A 415 -28.94 -62.58 179.68
N GLU A 416 -28.47 -63.82 179.84
CA GLU A 416 -29.00 -64.82 180.75
C GLU A 416 -28.82 -64.37 182.21
N ARG A 417 -27.62 -63.87 182.59
CA ARG A 417 -27.41 -63.21 183.91
C ARG A 417 -28.32 -61.99 184.08
N LEU A 418 -28.53 -61.15 183.06
CA LEU A 418 -29.42 -59.99 183.16
C LEU A 418 -30.89 -60.41 183.28
N THR A 419 -31.26 -61.54 182.68
CA THR A 419 -32.63 -62.08 182.71
C THR A 419 -32.89 -62.78 184.04
N ASP A 420 -31.99 -63.62 184.54
CA ASP A 420 -32.05 -64.21 185.87
C ASP A 420 -31.93 -63.13 186.97
N GLN A 421 -31.12 -62.08 186.78
CA GLN A 421 -31.10 -60.93 187.69
C GLN A 421 -32.44 -60.17 187.66
N ARG A 422 -33.06 -59.97 186.49
CA ARG A 422 -34.39 -59.36 186.35
C ARG A 422 -35.52 -60.23 186.91
N GLU A 423 -35.44 -61.55 186.77
CA GLU A 423 -36.38 -62.48 187.42
C GLU A 423 -36.17 -62.52 188.93
N ARG A 424 -34.93 -62.40 189.42
CA ARG A 424 -34.63 -62.27 190.85
C ARG A 424 -35.12 -60.95 191.41
N THR A 425 -34.97 -59.82 190.70
CA THR A 425 -35.59 -58.56 191.12
C THR A 425 -37.10 -58.62 191.04
N ALA A 426 -37.69 -59.14 189.95
CA ALA A 426 -39.15 -59.26 189.83
C ALA A 426 -39.76 -60.23 190.87
N ARG A 427 -39.06 -61.30 191.24
CA ARG A 427 -39.45 -62.19 192.36
C ARG A 427 -39.22 -61.52 193.72
N ALA A 428 -38.15 -60.72 193.89
CA ALA A 428 -37.93 -59.96 195.11
C ALA A 428 -38.96 -58.83 195.29
N GLU A 429 -39.35 -58.16 194.20
CA GLU A 429 -40.43 -57.17 194.13
C GLU A 429 -41.77 -57.86 194.41
N GLN A 430 -42.12 -58.97 193.75
CA GLN A 430 -43.34 -59.73 194.09
C GLN A 430 -43.35 -60.25 195.54
N LEU A 431 -42.19 -60.61 196.11
CA LEU A 431 -42.09 -61.01 197.52
C LEU A 431 -42.15 -59.80 198.47
N ALA A 432 -41.63 -58.63 198.07
CA ALA A 432 -41.74 -57.38 198.81
C ALA A 432 -43.17 -56.86 198.78
N ASP A 433 -43.83 -56.81 197.62
CA ASP A 433 -45.24 -56.45 197.45
C ASP A 433 -46.18 -57.41 198.19
N GLN A 434 -45.87 -58.71 198.22
CA GLN A 434 -46.65 -59.67 199.00
C GLN A 434 -46.28 -59.66 200.49
N ALA A 435 -45.10 -59.21 200.88
CA ALA A 435 -44.75 -58.95 202.27
C ALA A 435 -45.43 -57.66 202.77
N ALA A 436 -45.42 -56.59 201.98
CA ALA A 436 -46.16 -55.35 202.20
C ALA A 436 -47.67 -55.64 202.27
N ALA A 437 -48.25 -56.28 201.26
CA ALA A 437 -49.65 -56.70 201.31
C ALA A 437 -49.94 -57.78 202.38
N ARG A 438 -48.95 -58.36 203.06
CA ARG A 438 -49.16 -59.15 204.30
C ARG A 438 -49.05 -58.27 205.54
N ALA A 439 -48.14 -57.30 205.56
CA ALA A 439 -48.04 -56.25 206.57
C ALA A 439 -49.34 -55.44 206.59
N ASP A 440 -49.78 -54.84 205.48
CA ASP A 440 -51.03 -54.06 205.38
C ASP A 440 -52.26 -54.85 205.88
N ARG A 441 -52.35 -56.15 205.56
CA ARG A 441 -53.46 -57.02 206.01
C ARG A 441 -53.29 -57.57 207.42
N ALA A 442 -52.08 -57.60 207.96
CA ALA A 442 -51.80 -57.89 209.36
C ALA A 442 -52.03 -56.64 210.23
N GLU A 443 -51.65 -55.45 209.75
CA GLU A 443 -51.80 -54.15 210.39
C GLU A 443 -53.25 -53.70 210.39
N ALA A 444 -53.96 -53.74 209.26
CA ALA A 444 -55.40 -53.47 209.22
C ALA A 444 -56.21 -54.45 210.11
N ARG A 445 -55.70 -55.67 210.37
CA ARG A 445 -56.31 -56.61 211.33
C ARG A 445 -55.81 -56.46 212.76
N ALA A 446 -54.58 -56.00 212.97
CA ALA A 446 -54.05 -55.66 214.28
C ALA A 446 -54.73 -54.39 214.82
N GLN A 447 -55.00 -53.41 213.95
CA GLN A 447 -55.85 -52.25 214.23
C GLN A 447 -57.29 -52.71 214.57
N ASN A 448 -57.88 -53.61 213.78
CA ASN A 448 -59.22 -54.13 214.08
C ASN A 448 -59.30 -54.98 215.38
N LEU A 449 -58.21 -55.66 215.75
CA LEU A 449 -58.06 -56.36 217.04
C LEU A 449 -57.74 -55.39 218.19
N ALA A 450 -56.99 -54.30 217.93
CA ALA A 450 -56.73 -53.26 218.90
C ALA A 450 -57.99 -52.47 219.24
N GLU A 451 -58.86 -52.17 218.27
CA GLU A 451 -60.20 -51.61 218.51
C GLU A 451 -61.07 -52.55 219.37
N GLN A 452 -60.94 -53.87 219.20
CA GLN A 452 -61.66 -54.85 220.03
C GLN A 452 -61.04 -55.06 221.43
N LEU A 453 -59.72 -54.93 221.57
CA LEU A 453 -59.00 -55.11 222.84
C LEU A 453 -58.86 -53.81 223.66
N ALA A 454 -59.03 -52.63 223.05
CA ALA A 454 -59.14 -51.34 223.75
C ALA A 454 -60.33 -51.29 224.74
N ALA A 455 -61.25 -52.26 224.68
CA ALA A 455 -62.29 -52.47 225.68
C ALA A 455 -61.76 -52.99 227.04
N ARG A 456 -60.55 -53.58 227.11
CA ARG A 456 -59.92 -54.12 228.34
C ARG A 456 -58.37 -54.16 228.20
N THR A 457 -57.56 -53.30 228.81
CA THR A 457 -57.78 -52.21 229.80
C THR A 457 -56.65 -51.15 229.69
N VAL A 458 -56.76 -50.05 230.44
CA VAL A 458 -55.88 -48.84 230.44
C VAL A 458 -54.39 -49.09 230.77
N GLY A 459 -53.48 -48.37 230.08
CA GLY A 459 -52.07 -48.08 230.47
C GLY A 459 -50.98 -49.00 229.86
N ASP A 460 -49.72 -48.57 229.63
CA ASP A 460 -49.12 -47.21 229.73
C ASP A 460 -47.76 -47.09 228.94
N THR A 461 -47.25 -45.85 228.84
CA THR A 461 -46.03 -45.18 228.27
C THR A 461 -44.60 -45.75 228.60
N PRO A 462 -43.45 -45.12 228.19
CA PRO A 462 -42.97 -44.40 226.95
C PRO A 462 -41.48 -44.82 226.60
N PRO A 463 -40.44 -43.98 226.26
CA PRO A 463 -40.25 -42.72 225.46
C PRO A 463 -39.09 -42.75 224.39
N ASP A 464 -38.93 -41.65 223.60
CA ASP A 464 -37.71 -40.91 223.07
C ASP A 464 -36.45 -41.68 222.50
N ASP A 465 -35.49 -41.19 221.67
CA ASP A 465 -35.09 -39.97 220.89
C ASP A 465 -33.87 -40.38 219.98
N ASP A 466 -33.20 -39.65 219.05
CA ASP A 466 -33.45 -38.50 218.12
C ASP A 466 -32.17 -38.28 217.20
N GLN A 467 -32.16 -37.28 216.29
CA GLN A 467 -31.02 -36.50 215.69
C GLN A 467 -30.15 -36.97 214.48
N ASP A 468 -30.26 -36.19 213.39
CA ASP A 468 -29.23 -35.43 212.59
C ASP A 468 -28.14 -35.98 211.61
N HIS A 469 -28.03 -35.24 210.48
CA HIS A 469 -26.88 -34.80 209.60
C HIS A 469 -25.62 -35.71 209.35
N ASP A 470 -24.95 -35.79 208.16
CA ASP A 470 -24.32 -34.71 207.36
C ASP A 470 -23.63 -35.19 206.00
N GLN A 471 -22.90 -34.29 205.32
CA GLN A 471 -22.25 -34.24 203.98
C GLN A 471 -21.21 -35.30 203.48
N GLY A 472 -21.15 -35.41 202.13
CA GLY A 472 -19.89 -35.39 201.32
C GLY A 472 -19.29 -36.73 200.84
N GLY A 473 -18.44 -36.82 199.80
CA GLY A 473 -18.03 -35.84 198.76
C GLY A 473 -16.66 -36.13 198.08
N ARG A 474 -16.44 -35.65 196.84
CA ARG A 474 -15.15 -35.70 196.04
C ARG A 474 -14.78 -37.11 195.52
N SER A 475 -13.79 -37.39 194.64
CA SER A 475 -12.62 -36.68 194.03
C SER A 475 -12.37 -37.19 192.58
N LYS A 476 -12.17 -36.37 191.54
CA LYS A 476 -10.92 -35.70 191.04
C LYS A 476 -9.75 -36.59 190.54
N GLY A 477 -9.40 -36.45 189.25
CA GLY A 477 -8.07 -36.72 188.64
C GLY A 477 -8.11 -36.50 187.11
N ARG A 478 -7.60 -35.37 186.54
CA ARG A 478 -6.19 -34.99 186.23
C ARG A 478 -5.58 -35.84 185.09
N ARG A 479 -4.87 -35.29 184.09
CA ARG A 479 -4.24 -33.94 183.95
C ARG A 479 -3.83 -33.65 182.48
N LYS A 480 -3.95 -32.38 182.02
CA LYS A 480 -3.00 -31.57 181.19
C LYS A 480 -2.43 -32.13 179.83
N THR A 481 -1.87 -31.40 178.85
CA THR A 481 -1.85 -30.00 178.25
C THR A 481 -0.92 -30.10 176.99
N GLN A 482 -0.85 -29.20 175.98
CA GLN A 482 -1.33 -27.82 175.79
C GLN A 482 -1.59 -27.49 174.28
N GLU A 483 -1.21 -26.29 173.82
CA GLU A 483 -1.23 -25.70 172.46
C GLU A 483 -0.84 -26.61 171.25
N GLY A 484 -1.36 -26.36 170.05
CA GLY A 484 -2.31 -25.29 169.65
C GLY A 484 -2.70 -25.32 168.18
#